data_AF-A0A8T5PUT7-F1
#
_entry.id   AF-A0A8T5PUT7-F1
#
_cell.length_a   1.000
_cell.length_b   1.000
_cell.length_c   1.000
_cell.angle_alpha   90.00
_cell.angle_beta   90.00
_cell.angle_gamma   90.00
#
_symmetry.space_group_name_H-M   'P 1'
#
loop_
_entity.id
_entity.type
_entity.pdbx_description
1 polymer ?
#
loop_
_entity_poly.entity_id
_entity_poly.type
_entity_poly.pdbx_seq_one_letter_code
_entity_poly.pdbx_strand_id
1 'polypeptide(L)'
;MSLAASLAEAAPIYNLGFVVIVLILFYKLFSIPVKDRRIYLLPWKIILFAVIVFIIEEAITVLRMAGILNIPIHIYGFFELLIVCTFIYMLLLQKQHIKKVKR
;
A
#
# COMPACT_ATOMS: atom_id res chain seq x y z
N MET A 1 -20.02 24.14 -0.35
CA MET A 1 -19.16 23.06 0.21
C MET A 1 -17.92 23.72 0.81
N SER A 2 -17.44 23.24 1.96
CA SER A 2 -16.16 23.72 2.50
C SER A 2 -15.00 23.11 1.70
N LEU A 3 -13.86 23.80 1.67
CA LEU A 3 -12.65 23.29 1.00
C LEU A 3 -12.27 21.88 1.51
N ALA A 4 -12.43 21.64 2.81
CA ALA A 4 -12.18 20.36 3.44
C ALA A 4 -13.10 19.24 2.94
N ALA A 5 -14.39 19.54 2.70
CA ALA A 5 -15.34 18.55 2.18
C ALA A 5 -15.00 18.16 0.74
N SER A 6 -14.64 19.14 -0.10
CA SER A 6 -14.26 18.89 -1.49
C SER A 6 -12.95 18.09 -1.61
N LEU A 7 -11.99 18.35 -0.70
CA LEU A 7 -10.75 17.57 -0.61
C LEU A 7 -11.00 16.12 -0.15
N ALA A 8 -11.86 15.93 0.85
CA ALA A 8 -12.21 14.59 1.35
C ALA A 8 -12.88 13.73 0.27
N GLU A 9 -13.67 14.35 -0.60
CA GLU A 9 -14.36 13.65 -1.69
C GLU A 9 -13.43 13.32 -2.87
N ALA A 10 -12.50 14.22 -3.19
CA ALA A 10 -11.60 14.04 -4.32
C ALA A 10 -10.37 13.16 -4.00
N ALA A 11 -9.92 13.13 -2.74
CA ALA A 11 -8.71 12.42 -2.33
C ALA A 11 -8.69 10.91 -2.69
N PRO A 12 -9.74 10.12 -2.45
CA PRO A 12 -9.78 8.70 -2.82
C PRO A 12 -9.53 8.46 -4.32
N ILE A 13 -10.07 9.33 -5.17
CA ILE A 13 -9.94 9.23 -6.62
C ILE A 13 -8.50 9.49 -7.05
N TYR A 14 -7.86 10.52 -6.50
CA TYR A 14 -6.45 10.81 -6.78
C TYR A 14 -5.52 9.71 -6.25
N ASN A 15 -5.82 9.15 -5.08
CA ASN A 15 -5.08 8.02 -4.50
C ASN A 15 -5.10 6.80 -5.42
N LEU A 16 -6.27 6.45 -5.98
CA LEU A 16 -6.39 5.39 -6.98
C LEU A 16 -5.61 5.69 -8.27
N GLY A 17 -5.50 6.96 -8.67
CA GLY A 17 -4.61 7.36 -9.77
C GLY A 17 -3.13 7.10 -9.46
N PHE A 18 -2.68 7.46 -8.27
CA PHE A 18 -1.31 7.21 -7.82
C PHE A 18 -0.98 5.72 -7.69
N VAL A 19 -1.96 4.89 -7.30
CA VAL A 19 -1.82 3.43 -7.27
C VAL A 19 -1.31 2.88 -8.61
N VAL A 20 -1.82 3.37 -9.74
CA VAL A 20 -1.39 2.88 -11.07
C VAL A 20 0.11 3.11 -11.26
N ILE A 21 0.61 4.29 -10.88
CA ILE A 21 2.03 4.63 -10.95
C ILE A 21 2.85 3.67 -10.05
N VAL A 22 2.38 3.44 -8.82
CA VAL A 22 3.02 2.52 -7.87
C VAL A 22 3.10 1.10 -8.42
N LEU A 23 2.02 0.60 -9.04
CA LEU A 23 1.99 -0.73 -9.66
C LEU A 23 2.98 -0.84 -10.83
N ILE A 24 3.10 0.19 -11.68
CA ILE A 24 4.09 0.24 -12.76
C ILE A 24 5.51 0.18 -12.18
N LEU A 25 5.79 0.90 -11.10
CA LEU A 25 7.09 0.88 -10.43
C LEU A 25 7.41 -0.50 -9.84
N PHE A 26 6.45 -1.17 -9.22
CA PHE A 26 6.63 -2.54 -8.73
C PHE A 26 6.84 -3.54 -9.86
N TYR A 27 6.07 -3.44 -10.93
CA TYR A 27 6.26 -4.28 -12.12
C TYR A 27 7.68 -4.11 -12.67
N LYS A 28 8.15 -2.88 -12.80
CA LYS A 28 9.52 -2.59 -13.24
C LYS A 28 10.55 -3.15 -12.27
N LEU A 29 10.37 -2.96 -10.96
CA LEU A 29 11.27 -3.48 -9.92
C LEU A 29 11.43 -5.01 -10.00
N PHE A 30 10.33 -5.74 -10.18
CA PHE A 30 10.36 -7.20 -10.23
C PHE A 30 10.75 -7.77 -11.61
N SER A 31 10.64 -6.97 -12.67
CA SER A 31 11.03 -7.38 -14.03
C SER A 31 12.49 -7.13 -14.35
N ILE A 32 13.21 -6.32 -13.56
CA ILE A 32 14.65 -6.10 -13.75
C ILE A 32 15.37 -7.44 -13.49
N PRO A 33 16.13 -7.98 -14.46
CA PRO A 33 16.89 -9.21 -14.26
C PRO A 33 17.93 -8.94 -13.17
N VAL A 34 17.69 -9.53 -12.00
CA VAL A 34 18.56 -9.39 -10.84
C VAL A 34 19.83 -10.21 -11.10
N LYS A 35 20.78 -9.63 -11.84
CA LYS A 35 22.12 -10.22 -12.05
C LYS A 35 22.92 -10.30 -10.74
N ASP A 36 22.56 -9.49 -9.75
CA ASP A 36 23.33 -9.34 -8.50
C ASP A 36 22.46 -9.76 -7.30
N ARG A 37 22.86 -10.80 -6.56
CA ARG A 37 22.15 -11.34 -5.38
C ARG A 37 22.04 -10.36 -4.19
N ARG A 38 22.47 -9.11 -4.36
CA ARG A 38 22.50 -8.06 -3.34
C ARG A 38 21.15 -7.37 -3.15
N ILE A 39 20.22 -7.49 -4.09
CA ILE A 39 18.90 -6.85 -3.97
C ILE A 39 17.99 -7.73 -3.12
N TYR A 40 17.75 -7.30 -1.88
CA TYR A 40 16.83 -7.97 -0.97
C TYR A 40 15.38 -7.63 -1.35
N LEU A 41 14.75 -8.47 -2.17
CA LEU A 41 13.40 -8.25 -2.71
C LEU A 41 12.25 -8.54 -1.74
N LEU A 42 12.50 -9.29 -0.65
CA LEU A 42 11.43 -9.72 0.26
C LEU A 42 10.68 -8.54 0.93
N PRO A 43 11.35 -7.49 1.45
CA PRO A 43 10.68 -6.29 1.95
C PRO A 43 9.76 -5.65 0.91
N TRP A 44 10.19 -5.57 -0.34
CA TRP A 44 9.41 -4.99 -1.41
C TRP A 44 8.15 -5.79 -1.75
N LYS A 45 8.23 -7.13 -1.68
CA LYS A 45 7.03 -7.98 -1.83
C LYS A 45 6.02 -7.76 -0.70
N ILE A 46 6.51 -7.50 0.51
CA ILE A 46 5.65 -7.18 1.68
C ILE A 46 5.02 -5.79 1.51
N ILE A 47 5.75 -4.79 1.00
CA ILE A 47 5.17 -3.48 0.67
C ILE A 47 4.12 -3.64 -0.44
N LEU A 48 4.38 -4.44 -1.48
CA LEU A 48 3.39 -4.69 -2.52
C LEU A 48 2.10 -5.26 -1.93
N PHE A 49 2.19 -6.18 -0.96
CA PHE A 49 1.02 -6.69 -0.25
C PHE A 49 0.26 -5.56 0.48
N ALA A 50 0.96 -4.69 1.22
CA ALA A 50 0.33 -3.52 1.85
C ALA A 50 -0.36 -2.59 0.83
N VAL A 51 0.25 -2.39 -0.34
CA VAL A 51 -0.36 -1.61 -1.43
C VAL A 51 -1.61 -2.28 -1.97
N ILE A 52 -1.63 -3.60 -2.15
CA ILE A 52 -2.85 -4.31 -2.57
C ILE A 52 -3.97 -4.14 -1.55
N VAL A 53 -3.66 -4.23 -0.25
CA VAL A 53 -4.62 -4.00 0.83
C VAL A 53 -5.18 -2.57 0.76
N PHE A 54 -4.31 -1.58 0.57
CA PHE A 54 -4.71 -0.19 0.38
C PHE A 54 -5.62 0.02 -0.83
N ILE A 55 -5.34 -0.64 -1.97
CA ILE A 55 -6.19 -0.57 -3.17
C ILE A 55 -7.60 -1.11 -2.88
N ILE A 56 -7.69 -2.22 -2.15
CA ILE A 56 -8.96 -2.82 -1.77
C ILE A 56 -9.73 -1.86 -0.85
N GLU A 57 -9.05 -1.26 0.13
CA GLU A 57 -9.65 -0.27 1.03
C GLU A 57 -10.20 0.93 0.26
N GLU A 58 -9.40 1.54 -0.62
CA GLU A 58 -9.82 2.69 -1.44
C GLU A 58 -10.96 2.33 -2.40
N ALA A 59 -10.93 1.14 -3.01
CA ALA A 59 -12.03 0.67 -3.84
C ALA A 59 -13.34 0.55 -3.05
N ILE A 60 -13.27 0.02 -1.82
CA ILE A 60 -14.42 -0.03 -0.90
C ILE A 60 -14.90 1.38 -0.54
N THR A 61 -13.98 2.32 -0.27
CA THR A 61 -14.30 3.72 0.01
C THR A 61 -15.07 4.36 -1.14
N VAL A 62 -14.59 4.22 -2.38
CA VAL A 62 -15.24 4.79 -3.57
C VAL A 62 -16.62 4.15 -3.80
N LEU A 63 -16.75 2.82 -3.65
CA LEU A 63 -18.04 2.14 -3.79
C LEU A 63 -19.06 2.56 -2.71
N ARG A 64 -18.59 2.84 -1.49
CA ARG A 64 -19.42 3.38 -0.41
C ARG A 64 -19.87 4.81 -0.71
N MET A 65 -18.97 5.66 -1.19
CA MET A 65 -19.30 7.04 -1.59
C MET A 65 -20.30 7.08 -2.75
N ALA A 66 -20.21 6.13 -3.68
CA ALA A 66 -21.18 5.96 -4.76
C ALA A 66 -22.54 5.39 -4.30
N GLY A 67 -22.70 5.05 -3.02
CA GLY A 67 -23.93 4.49 -2.45
C GLY A 67 -24.20 3.02 -2.80
N ILE A 68 -23.22 2.32 -3.37
CA ILE A 68 -23.36 0.90 -3.80
C ILE A 68 -23.21 -0.04 -2.60
N LEU A 69 -22.34 0.30 -1.65
CA LEU A 69 -22.05 -0.51 -0.46
C LEU A 69 -22.32 0.29 0.80
N ASN A 70 -22.96 -0.34 1.79
CA ASN A 70 -23.17 0.25 3.11
C ASN A 70 -22.36 -0.50 4.16
N ILE A 71 -21.06 -0.16 4.22
CA ILE A 71 -20.07 -0.86 5.05
C ILE A 71 -19.81 -0.06 6.34
N PRO A 72 -19.76 -0.72 7.52
CA PRO A 72 -19.42 -0.06 8.78
C PRO A 72 -18.05 0.62 8.75
N ILE A 73 -17.95 1.80 9.35
CA ILE A 73 -16.72 2.62 9.38
C ILE A 73 -15.53 1.88 10.03
N HIS A 74 -15.79 0.96 10.95
CA HIS A 74 -14.73 0.22 11.64
C HIS A 74 -13.86 -0.65 10.72
N ILE A 75 -14.35 -0.98 9.52
CA ILE A 75 -13.60 -1.79 8.55
C ILE A 75 -12.38 -1.04 8.01
N TYR A 76 -12.44 0.30 7.91
CA TYR A 76 -11.28 1.12 7.52
C TYR A 76 -10.14 0.98 8.53
N GLY A 77 -10.46 1.06 9.83
CA GLY A 77 -9.46 0.89 10.90
C GLY A 77 -8.79 -0.49 10.88
N PHE A 78 -9.50 -1.54 10.42
CA PHE A 78 -8.90 -2.87 10.25
C PHE A 78 -7.89 -2.91 9.10
N PHE A 79 -8.22 -2.30 7.96
CA PHE A 79 -7.31 -2.18 6.82
C PHE A 79 -6.06 -1.35 7.18
N GLU A 80 -6.24 -0.21 7.84
CA GLU A 80 -5.14 0.65 8.28
C GLU A 80 -4.21 -0.08 9.24
N LEU A 81 -4.76 -0.79 10.24
CA LEU A 81 -3.96 -1.59 11.17
C LEU A 81 -3.15 -2.67 10.43
N LEU A 82 -3.77 -3.35 9.46
CA LEU A 82 -3.10 -4.39 8.67
C LEU A 82 -1.94 -3.80 7.86
N ILE A 83 -2.14 -2.65 7.21
CA ILE A 83 -1.09 -1.92 6.47
C ILE A 83 0.05 -1.51 7.40
N VAL A 84 -0.26 -0.91 8.55
CA VAL A 84 0.74 -0.45 9.53
C VAL A 84 1.54 -1.63 10.09
N CYS A 85 0.88 -2.72 10.50
CA CYS A 85 1.56 -3.92 10.98
C CYS A 85 2.48 -4.52 9.91
N THR A 86 2.01 -4.57 8.67
CA THR A 86 2.80 -5.05 7.51
C THR A 86 4.04 -4.18 7.28
N PHE A 87 3.88 -2.86 7.37
CA PHE A 87 4.97 -1.91 7.21
C PHE A 87 6.01 -2.04 8.34
N ILE A 88 5.57 -2.14 9.59
CA ILE A 88 6.46 -2.38 10.74
C ILE A 88 7.23 -3.69 10.56
N TYR A 89 6.54 -4.77 10.18
CA TYR A 89 7.17 -6.06 9.92
C TYR A 89 8.24 -5.96 8.82
N MET A 90 7.95 -5.25 7.74
CA MET A 90 8.90 -4.99 6.66
C MET A 90 10.16 -4.27 7.16
N LEU A 91 10.02 -3.23 7.98
CA LEU A 91 11.15 -2.50 8.56
C LEU A 91 12.02 -3.41 9.45
N LEU A 92 11.40 -4.25 10.26
CA LEU A 92 12.12 -5.22 11.11
C LEU A 92 12.90 -6.23 10.28
N LEU A 93 12.29 -6.73 9.20
CA LEU A 93 12.92 -7.65 8.27
C LEU A 93 14.14 -7.01 7.58
N GLN A 94 14.00 -5.76 7.14
CA GLN A 94 15.10 -5.01 6.54
C GLN A 94 16.24 -4.76 7.54
N LYS A 95 15.91 -4.38 8.79
CA LYS A 95 16.88 -4.24 9.89
C LYS A 95 17.64 -5.54 10.14
N GLN A 96 16.94 -6.68 10.16
CA GLN A 96 17.55 -7.99 10.37
C GLN A 96 18.49 -8.37 9.23
N HIS A 97 18.12 -8.09 7.98
CA HIS A 97 18.97 -8.35 6.82
C HIS A 97 20.27 -7.54 6.88
N ILE A 98 20.20 -6.23 7.18
CA ILE A 98 21.38 -5.37 7.32
C ILE A 98 22.31 -5.89 8.43
N LYS A 99 21.75 -6.37 9.55
CA LYS A 99 22.54 -6.93 10.65
C LYS A 99 23.28 -8.22 10.25
N LYS A 100 22.66 -9.06 9.41
CA LYS A 100 23.29 -10.29 8.88
C LYS A 100 24.39 -9.99 7.87
N VAL A 101 24.21 -8.97 7.02
CA VAL A 101 25.21 -8.58 6.01
C VAL A 101 26.47 -7.95 6.63
N LYS A 102 26.36 -7.30 7.80
CA LYS A 102 27.50 -6.69 8.52
C LYS A 102 28.32 -7.67 9.37
N ARG A 103 27.87 -8.91 9.58
CA ARG A 103 28.59 -9.96 10.31
C ARG A 103 29.32 -10.86 9.33
#